data_AF-A0A920UD28-F1
#
_entry.id   AF-A0A920UD28-F1
#
_cell.length_a   1.000
_cell.length_b   1.000
_cell.length_c   1.000
_cell.angle_alpha   90.00
_cell.angle_beta   90.00
_cell.angle_gamma   90.00
#
_symmetry.space_group_name_H-M   'P 1'
#
loop_
_entity.id
_entity.type
_entity.pdbx_description
1 polymer ?
#
loop_
_entity_poly.entity_id
_entity_poly.type
_entity_poly.pdbx_seq_one_letter_code
_entity_poly.pdbx_strand_id
1 'polypeptide(L)'
;MSLEWKINPPPPSQLTDRDVRLTGSHLSGKRVALLITGSIAAYRMPDLVRDFRREGAEVVVYATNEGLRYVAKEALEWCSQNPVIDRFISRGRTFK
;
A
#
# COMPACT_ATOMS: atom_id res chain seq x y z
N MET A 1 -18.45 43.99 2.47
CA MET A 1 -18.23 42.73 3.22
C MET A 1 -16.89 42.17 2.80
N SER A 2 -15.84 42.46 3.56
CA SER A 2 -14.47 41.97 3.32
C SER A 2 -14.34 40.56 3.88
N LEU A 3 -13.97 39.59 3.02
CA LEU A 3 -13.55 38.26 3.46
C LEU A 3 -12.16 38.38 4.08
N GLU A 4 -12.08 38.33 5.41
CA GLU A 4 -10.81 38.16 6.11
C GLU A 4 -10.29 36.74 5.89
N TRP A 5 -9.43 36.57 4.89
CA TRP A 5 -8.72 35.33 4.68
C TRP A 5 -7.66 35.17 5.79
N LYS A 6 -7.87 34.22 6.71
CA LYS A 6 -6.93 33.96 7.81
C LYS A 6 -5.68 33.23 7.28
N ILE A 7 -4.60 33.97 7.07
CA ILE A 7 -3.26 33.48 6.65
C ILE A 7 -2.55 32.82 7.85
N ASN A 8 -3.15 31.81 8.48
CA ASN A 8 -2.43 31.01 9.47
C ASN A 8 -2.10 29.64 8.87
N PRO A 9 -0.85 29.17 8.96
CA PRO A 9 -0.54 27.81 8.53
C PRO A 9 -1.39 26.82 9.34
N PRO A 10 -1.86 25.72 8.72
CA PRO A 10 -2.55 24.70 9.46
C PRO A 10 -1.64 24.13 10.54
N PRO A 11 -2.19 23.68 11.68
CA PRO A 11 -1.41 22.99 12.68
C PRO A 11 -0.73 21.75 12.06
N PRO A 12 0.50 21.41 12.48
CA PRO A 12 1.22 20.26 11.94
C PRO A 12 0.45 18.96 12.17
N SER A 13 0.50 18.06 11.20
CA SER A 13 -0.08 16.71 11.30
C SER A 13 0.72 15.85 12.27
N GLN A 14 0.03 15.00 13.04
CA GLN A 14 0.65 13.95 13.86
C GLN A 14 1.09 12.73 13.04
N LEU A 15 0.60 12.58 11.81
CA LEU A 15 0.87 11.45 10.93
C LEU A 15 1.88 11.83 9.85
N THR A 16 2.79 10.92 9.56
CA THR A 16 3.69 11.02 8.41
C THR A 16 2.97 10.64 7.12
N ASP A 17 3.58 10.94 5.97
CA ASP A 17 2.96 10.76 4.64
C ASP A 17 2.57 9.31 4.30
N ARG A 18 3.21 8.34 4.95
CA ARG A 18 2.99 6.90 4.72
C ARG A 18 2.06 6.29 5.76
N ASP A 19 1.70 7.03 6.80
CA ASP A 19 0.86 6.53 7.88
C ASP A 19 -0.61 6.51 7.48
N VAL A 20 -1.36 5.67 8.19
CA VAL A 20 -2.81 5.59 8.07
C VAL A 20 -3.43 5.74 9.46
N ARG A 21 -4.58 6.42 9.52
CA ARG A 21 -5.40 6.42 10.74
C ARG A 21 -6.08 5.07 10.86
N LEU A 22 -5.90 4.39 11.99
CA LEU A 22 -6.64 3.17 12.26
C LEU A 22 -8.16 3.46 12.24
N THR A 23 -8.89 2.65 11.50
CA THR A 23 -10.36 2.70 11.42
C THR A 23 -10.98 1.56 12.22
N GLY A 24 -10.26 0.45 12.37
CA GLY A 24 -10.65 -0.71 13.16
C GLY A 24 -9.44 -1.56 13.57
N SER A 25 -9.71 -2.76 14.08
CA SER A 25 -8.69 -3.69 14.58
C SER A 25 -8.91 -5.14 14.12
N HIS A 26 -9.76 -5.35 13.11
CA HIS A 26 -10.14 -6.70 12.67
C HIS A 26 -8.96 -7.53 12.17
N LEU A 27 -7.91 -6.86 11.66
CA LEU A 27 -6.70 -7.48 11.14
C LEU A 27 -5.47 -7.19 12.01
N SER A 28 -5.67 -6.69 13.24
CA SER A 28 -4.58 -6.35 14.15
C SER A 28 -3.64 -7.54 14.39
N GLY A 29 -2.35 -7.33 14.11
CA GLY A 29 -1.31 -8.36 14.25
C GLY A 29 -1.34 -9.45 13.19
N LYS A 30 -2.16 -9.33 12.15
CA LYS A 30 -2.19 -10.26 11.01
C LYS A 30 -1.21 -9.80 9.93
N ARG A 31 -0.58 -10.77 9.27
CA ARG A 31 0.22 -10.56 8.07
C ARG A 31 -0.56 -11.03 6.85
N VAL A 32 -0.75 -10.14 5.89
CA VAL A 32 -1.53 -10.39 4.67
C VAL A 32 -0.59 -10.40 3.47
N ALA A 33 -0.56 -11.52 2.77
CA ALA A 33 0.06 -11.62 1.45
C ALA A 33 -0.99 -11.22 0.39
N LEU A 34 -0.82 -10.06 -0.22
CA LEU A 34 -1.72 -9.57 -1.28
C LEU A 34 -1.13 -9.88 -2.65
N LEU A 35 -1.80 -10.73 -3.43
CA LEU A 35 -1.37 -11.13 -4.77
C LEU A 35 -2.12 -10.33 -5.84
N ILE A 36 -1.39 -9.57 -6.65
CA ILE A 36 -1.91 -8.72 -7.72
C ILE A 36 -1.50 -9.32 -9.08
N THR A 37 -2.47 -9.52 -9.96
CA THR A 37 -2.27 -10.11 -11.30
C THR A 37 -2.78 -9.18 -12.40
N GLY A 38 -2.71 -9.61 -13.66
CA GLY A 38 -3.06 -8.83 -14.86
C GLY A 38 -4.55 -8.56 -15.03
N SER A 39 -5.13 -7.78 -14.12
CA SER A 39 -6.51 -7.31 -14.17
C SER A 39 -6.54 -5.79 -14.15
N ILE A 40 -7.51 -5.19 -14.83
CA ILE A 40 -7.76 -3.75 -14.73
C ILE A 40 -8.02 -3.33 -13.28
N ALA A 41 -8.54 -4.21 -12.41
CA ALA A 41 -8.75 -3.89 -11.00
C ALA A 41 -7.46 -3.57 -10.22
N ALA A 42 -6.28 -3.89 -10.77
CA ALA A 42 -4.99 -3.67 -10.14
C ALA A 42 -4.74 -2.18 -9.78
N TYR A 43 -5.31 -1.22 -10.52
CA TYR A 43 -5.14 0.21 -10.20
C TYR A 43 -5.72 0.60 -8.82
N ARG A 44 -6.69 -0.16 -8.30
CA ARG A 44 -7.33 0.11 -6.98
C ARG A 44 -6.58 -0.52 -5.81
N MET A 45 -5.56 -1.34 -6.09
CA MET A 45 -4.85 -2.07 -5.05
C MET A 45 -4.14 -1.16 -4.02
N PRO A 46 -3.62 0.04 -4.36
CA PRO A 46 -3.08 0.95 -3.35
C PRO A 46 -4.09 1.38 -2.28
N ASP A 47 -5.37 1.51 -2.64
CA ASP A 47 -6.45 1.82 -1.70
C ASP A 47 -6.71 0.63 -0.78
N LEU A 48 -6.83 -0.57 -1.36
CA LEU A 48 -7.04 -1.81 -0.61
C LEU A 48 -5.91 -2.10 0.39
N VAL A 49 -4.65 -1.87 -0.01
CA VAL A 49 -3.49 -1.99 0.89
C VAL A 49 -3.63 -1.04 2.08
N ARG A 50 -4.05 0.21 1.84
CA ARG A 50 -4.28 1.16 2.93
C ARG A 50 -5.44 0.73 3.81
N ASP A 51 -6.52 0.20 3.26
CA ASP A 51 -7.66 -0.30 4.03
C ASP A 51 -7.27 -1.44 4.97
N PHE A 52 -6.49 -2.42 4.50
CA PHE A 52 -5.94 -3.46 5.37
C PHE A 52 -5.06 -2.90 6.49
N ARG A 53 -4.22 -1.91 6.19
CA ARG A 53 -3.39 -1.24 7.21
C ARG A 53 -4.24 -0.44 8.22
N ARG A 54 -5.34 0.18 7.79
CA ARG A 54 -6.30 0.87 8.68
C ARG A 54 -6.99 -0.10 9.65
N GLU A 55 -7.05 -1.38 9.31
CA GLU A 55 -7.54 -2.47 10.19
C GLU A 55 -6.42 -3.12 11.03
N GLY A 56 -5.19 -2.60 10.97
CA GLY A 56 -4.05 -3.05 11.76
C GLY A 56 -3.24 -4.20 11.14
N ALA A 57 -3.41 -4.48 9.85
CA ALA A 57 -2.65 -5.52 9.14
C ALA A 57 -1.24 -5.05 8.71
N GLU A 58 -0.29 -5.97 8.75
CA GLU A 58 0.97 -5.87 7.99
C GLU A 58 0.73 -6.47 6.60
N VAL A 59 0.97 -5.70 5.52
CA VAL A 59 0.66 -6.13 4.15
C VAL A 59 1.94 -6.28 3.33
N VAL A 60 2.15 -7.46 2.75
CA VAL A 60 3.23 -7.72 1.79
C VAL A 60 2.61 -7.96 0.42
N VAL A 61 3.05 -7.21 -0.58
CA VAL A 61 2.50 -7.26 -1.93
C VAL A 61 3.35 -8.16 -2.82
N TYR A 62 2.67 -9.07 -3.51
CA TYR A 62 3.22 -9.90 -4.57
C TYR A 62 2.52 -9.51 -5.86
N ALA A 63 3.27 -9.20 -6.92
CA ALA A 63 2.68 -8.73 -8.17
C ALA A 63 3.26 -9.48 -9.37
N THR A 64 2.43 -9.78 -10.37
CA THR A 64 2.94 -10.22 -11.67
C THR A 64 3.34 -9.01 -12.52
N ASN A 65 4.23 -9.21 -13.50
CA ASN A 65 4.57 -8.17 -14.47
C ASN A 65 3.33 -7.59 -15.17
N GLU A 66 2.34 -8.43 -15.49
CA GLU A 66 1.07 -7.97 -16.08
C GLU A 66 0.23 -7.13 -15.12
N GLY A 67 0.25 -7.41 -13.82
CA GLY A 67 -0.42 -6.57 -12.82
C GLY A 67 0.23 -5.19 -12.72
N LEU A 68 1.57 -5.14 -12.76
CA LEU A 68 2.34 -3.90 -12.70
C LEU A 68 2.16 -2.99 -13.93
N ARG A 69 1.51 -3.47 -15.00
CA ARG A 69 1.12 -2.60 -16.14
C ARG A 69 0.01 -1.62 -15.79
N TYR A 70 -0.78 -1.92 -14.75
CA TYR A 70 -1.95 -1.14 -14.35
C TYR A 70 -1.74 -0.38 -13.04
N VAL A 71 -0.64 -0.65 -12.32
CA VAL A 71 -0.30 0.01 -11.06
C VAL A 71 1.21 0.05 -10.88
N ALA A 72 1.73 1.21 -10.48
CA ALA A 72 3.17 1.40 -10.26
C ALA A 72 3.66 0.59 -9.06
N LYS A 73 4.84 -0.03 -9.21
CA LYS A 73 5.50 -0.78 -8.13
C LYS A 73 5.77 0.11 -6.92
N GLU A 74 6.28 1.31 -7.18
CA GLU A 74 6.64 2.30 -6.18
C GLU A 74 5.42 2.76 -5.38
N ALA A 75 4.25 2.86 -6.01
CA ALA A 75 2.99 3.19 -5.33
C ALA A 75 2.59 2.08 -4.34
N LEU A 76 2.74 0.81 -4.75
CA LEU A 76 2.46 -0.36 -3.92
C LEU A 76 3.45 -0.47 -2.74
N GLU A 77 4.72 -0.17 -2.96
CA GLU A 77 5.74 -0.10 -1.89
C GLU A 77 5.45 1.04 -0.93
N TRP A 78 5.07 2.21 -1.46
CA TRP A 78 4.71 3.38 -0.66
C TRP A 78 3.55 3.09 0.29
N CYS A 79 2.46 2.50 -0.23
CA CYS A 79 1.27 2.22 0.55
C CYS A 79 1.40 1.01 1.48
N SER A 80 2.19 -0.01 1.12
CA SER A 80 2.37 -1.21 1.95
C SER A 80 3.42 -1.07 3.04
N GLN A 81 4.33 -0.08 2.91
CA GLN A 81 5.54 0.05 3.72
C GLN A 81 6.49 -1.16 3.62
N ASN A 82 6.31 -2.00 2.60
CA ASN A 82 7.11 -3.19 2.33
C ASN A 82 7.58 -3.22 0.86
N PRO A 83 8.69 -3.91 0.54
CA PRO A 83 9.09 -4.13 -0.85
C PRO A 83 8.05 -4.99 -1.58
N VAL A 84 7.84 -4.70 -2.87
CA VAL A 84 6.96 -5.52 -3.72
C VAL A 84 7.75 -6.68 -4.30
N ILE A 85 7.20 -7.89 -4.15
CA ILE A 85 7.79 -9.12 -4.68
C ILE A 85 7.17 -9.39 -6.05
N ASP A 86 7.94 -9.13 -7.09
CA ASP A 86 7.53 -9.25 -8.50
C ASP A 86 8.26 -10.35 -9.28
N ARG A 87 9.24 -11.01 -8.64
CA ARG A 87 10.01 -12.11 -9.21
C ARG A 87 9.76 -13.40 -8.43
N PHE A 88 9.12 -14.35 -9.09
CA PHE A 88 8.87 -15.68 -8.54
C PHE A 88 9.89 -16.66 -9.11
N ILE A 89 10.78 -17.19 -8.27
CA ILE A 89 11.71 -18.26 -8.63
C ILE A 89 11.30 -19.55 -7.93
N SER A 90 11.23 -20.66 -8.69
CA SER A 90 11.07 -21.99 -8.11
C SER A 90 12.38 -22.42 -7.47
N ARG A 91 12.36 -22.76 -6.18
CA ARG A 91 13.51 -23.22 -5.40
C ARG A 91 13.82 -24.70 -5.71
N GLY A 92 14.01 -25.03 -6.99
CA GLY A 92 14.23 -26.38 -7.50
C GLY A 92 15.41 -26.51 -8.48
N ARG A 93 16.17 -25.44 -8.75
CA ARG A 93 17.43 -25.53 -9.50
C ARG A 93 18.56 -25.04 -8.60
N THR A 94 19.19 -25.99 -7.91
CA THR A 94 20.53 -25.80 -7.36
C THR A 94 21.43 -25.38 -8.52
N PHE A 95 21.97 -24.16 -8.44
CA PHE A 95 23.07 -23.76 -9.31
C PHE A 95 24.27 -24.65 -8.96
N LYS A 96 24.72 -25.46 -9.90
CA LYS A 96 26.08 -26.00 -9.91
C LYS A 96 27.00 -24.96 -10.53
#